data_AF-A0A2A4PAM0-F1
#
_entry.id   AF-A0A2A4PAM0-F1
#
_cell.length_a   1.000
_cell.length_b   1.000
_cell.length_c   1.000
_cell.angle_alpha   90.00
_cell.angle_beta   90.00
_cell.angle_gamma   90.00
#
_symmetry.space_group_name_H-M   'P 1'
#
loop_
_entity.id
_entity.type
_entity.pdbx_description
1 polymer ?
#
loop_
_entity_poly.entity_id
_entity_poly.type
_entity_poly.pdbx_seq_one_letter_code
_entity_poly.pdbx_strand_id
1 'polypeptide(L)'
;MHHFLLVAFLVTPVQISPDGDPAVTLTWLDASEVAAWSAPDTVSHARALARSFMDKNLVAGELELLLDQGASQTASRVIFQRTVAGHPVRHDQVKVVLYADGTASIEAAPRQLDLSASGVAVSAEVAGDVALALYRVGQLREVESARLSWLETGLCWEVRIKVSGDGTWHEDVLVNANTGELIAVDDLRLFCAQGGSRADGAGQVFDPNPVQTSGDHSLKDNNDSNSAVPSSEYFNVTLRDLDGTGYLTGPWCSTSPTSGRINEPSLQFFYQRREDSFEEVMCYYHIDSFQRYLQAAGQSNANRRQQRVDVNGTTVDNSWYDLGSKIITYGSGGVDDAEDADIIIHEYGHALHHDVQGSIGGSNENGAMSEGYGDYFAASFYDDALVGEWDAVSYTSGNLHFLRRVDLDLHYPNDKNGQVHHDGQIWAAFLWDMRMGLGGSIADNIIVEAMGFQSSSSKMTHGGDFILQAETLLYGGNWRPYIEWALHKRGIKTLSSAEVVLMPSDSSPTPGQAVTITLSANSYGGKSYATLVSLIPGRRHLGGSWNVDIDLGLDLLRIPATIPGMIGTLNSSGSASFTVTLPPQVEIAVPVVFQSAVLSGPTTILAISKPCALRGGPY
;
A
#
# COMPACT_ATOMS: atom_id res chain seq x y z
N MET A 1 -32.78 43.61 27.03
CA MET A 1 -33.00 43.43 25.58
C MET A 1 -31.65 43.02 24.97
N HIS A 2 -31.25 41.76 25.20
CA HIS A 2 -31.02 40.69 24.18
C HIS A 2 -29.90 41.10 23.20
N HIS A 3 -28.60 40.85 23.44
CA HIS A 3 -27.86 39.59 23.60
C HIS A 3 -28.30 38.49 22.62
N PHE A 4 -27.60 38.39 21.48
CA PHE A 4 -27.41 37.13 20.76
C PHE A 4 -25.91 36.89 20.66
N LEU A 5 -25.47 35.82 21.34
CA LEU A 5 -24.12 35.30 21.31
C LEU A 5 -23.79 34.83 19.89
N LEU A 6 -22.65 35.27 19.34
CA LEU A 6 -21.93 34.50 18.32
C LEU A 6 -21.34 33.29 19.05
N VAL A 7 -21.99 32.13 18.93
CA VAL A 7 -21.34 30.86 19.23
C VAL A 7 -20.56 30.48 17.98
N ALA A 8 -19.24 30.69 18.02
CA ALA A 8 -18.33 30.04 17.09
C ALA A 8 -18.40 28.53 17.37
N PHE A 9 -19.15 27.79 16.55
CA PHE A 9 -18.96 26.36 16.48
C PHE A 9 -17.63 26.12 15.75
N LEU A 10 -16.57 25.95 16.54
CA LEU A 10 -15.45 25.10 16.14
C LEU A 10 -16.05 23.73 15.87
N VAL A 11 -16.26 23.40 14.60
CA VAL A 11 -16.53 22.04 14.18
C VAL A 11 -15.19 21.32 14.30
N THR A 12 -14.94 20.73 15.47
CA THR A 12 -14.02 19.60 15.53
C THR A 12 -14.63 18.52 14.64
N PRO A 13 -13.91 17.96 13.65
CA PRO A 13 -14.39 16.80 12.94
C PRO A 13 -14.65 15.72 13.99
N VAL A 14 -15.91 15.34 14.14
CA VAL A 14 -16.24 14.11 14.86
C VAL A 14 -15.69 13.01 13.97
N GLN A 15 -14.51 12.49 14.32
CA GLN A 15 -14.11 11.19 13.81
C GLN A 15 -15.17 10.20 14.29
N ILE A 16 -15.98 9.74 13.36
CA ILE A 16 -16.74 8.52 13.56
C ILE A 16 -15.69 7.41 13.51
N SER A 17 -15.41 6.81 14.67
CA SER A 17 -14.69 5.54 14.75
C SER A 17 -15.34 4.52 13.81
N PRO A 18 -14.58 3.70 13.05
CA PRO A 18 -15.14 2.66 12.20
C PRO A 18 -15.69 1.44 12.97
N ASP A 19 -15.90 1.51 14.29
CA ASP A 19 -16.46 0.43 15.10
C ASP A 19 -17.98 0.15 14.89
N GLY A 20 -18.48 0.37 13.67
CA GLY A 20 -19.85 0.04 13.24
C GLY A 20 -19.94 -0.79 11.96
N ASP A 21 -18.90 -0.84 11.13
CA ASP A 21 -18.96 -1.53 9.83
C ASP A 21 -18.97 -3.06 10.05
N PRO A 22 -20.01 -3.81 9.63
CA PRO A 22 -20.03 -5.26 9.76
C PRO A 22 -18.78 -5.84 9.10
N ALA A 23 -18.15 -6.80 9.79
CA ALA A 23 -16.91 -7.39 9.30
C ALA A 23 -17.08 -7.90 7.87
N VAL A 24 -16.34 -7.29 6.95
CA VAL A 24 -16.24 -7.72 5.57
C VAL A 24 -15.81 -9.17 5.56
N THR A 25 -16.47 -9.98 4.76
CA THR A 25 -16.19 -11.40 4.67
C THR A 25 -15.55 -11.72 3.33
N LEU A 26 -14.47 -12.51 3.39
CA LEU A 26 -13.85 -13.10 2.22
C LEU A 26 -14.32 -14.55 2.08
N THR A 27 -15.05 -14.85 1.01
CA THR A 27 -15.55 -16.19 0.71
C THR A 27 -14.79 -16.77 -0.47
N TRP A 28 -14.10 -17.89 -0.25
CA TRP A 28 -13.44 -18.65 -1.30
C TRP A 28 -14.40 -19.67 -1.90
N LEU A 29 -14.37 -19.80 -3.23
CA LEU A 29 -15.18 -20.76 -3.99
C LEU A 29 -14.26 -21.67 -4.79
N ASP A 30 -14.47 -22.98 -4.66
CA ASP A 30 -13.74 -23.94 -5.48
C ASP A 30 -14.24 -23.94 -6.94
N ALA A 31 -13.48 -24.57 -7.84
CA ALA A 31 -13.83 -24.60 -9.26
C ALA A 31 -15.18 -25.26 -9.55
N SER A 32 -15.65 -26.18 -8.69
CA SER A 32 -16.95 -26.83 -8.85
C SER A 32 -18.10 -25.90 -8.44
N GLU A 33 -17.91 -25.13 -7.36
CA GLU A 33 -18.83 -24.09 -6.94
C GLU A 33 -18.93 -22.99 -7.99
N VAL A 34 -17.80 -22.54 -8.56
CA VAL A 34 -17.76 -21.53 -9.62
C VAL A 34 -18.47 -22.02 -10.88
N ALA A 35 -18.20 -23.26 -11.30
CA ALA A 35 -18.80 -23.85 -12.50
C ALA A 35 -20.31 -24.05 -12.39
N ALA A 36 -20.86 -24.18 -11.18
CA ALA A 36 -22.30 -24.32 -10.96
C ALA A 36 -23.13 -23.09 -11.40
N TRP A 37 -22.48 -21.94 -11.60
CA TRP A 37 -23.13 -20.66 -11.92
C TRP A 37 -22.80 -20.13 -13.32
N SER A 38 -22.53 -21.01 -14.28
CA SER A 38 -22.09 -20.65 -15.65
C SER A 38 -22.98 -19.58 -16.30
N ALA A 39 -22.36 -18.54 -16.85
CA ALA A 39 -23.03 -17.44 -17.54
C ALA A 39 -22.29 -17.10 -18.85
N PRO A 40 -22.91 -16.37 -19.80
CA PRO A 40 -22.35 -16.16 -21.14
C PRO A 40 -21.15 -15.22 -21.18
N ASP A 41 -20.93 -14.43 -20.12
CA ASP A 41 -19.85 -13.46 -20.01
C ASP A 41 -19.38 -13.31 -18.54
N THR A 42 -18.18 -12.75 -18.36
CA THR A 42 -17.50 -12.57 -17.07
C THR A 42 -18.36 -11.79 -16.06
N VAL A 43 -19.02 -10.72 -16.49
CA VAL A 43 -19.84 -9.88 -15.61
C VAL A 43 -21.09 -10.63 -15.16
N SER A 44 -21.77 -11.31 -16.07
CA SER A 44 -22.94 -12.13 -15.75
C SER A 44 -22.59 -13.27 -14.80
N HIS A 45 -21.41 -13.88 -14.96
CA HIS A 45 -20.93 -14.97 -14.09
C HIS A 45 -20.60 -14.44 -12.71
N ALA A 46 -19.82 -13.36 -12.63
CA ALA A 46 -19.52 -12.68 -11.38
C ALA A 46 -20.79 -12.25 -10.63
N ARG A 47 -21.80 -11.72 -11.34
CA ARG A 47 -23.08 -11.33 -10.73
C ARG A 47 -23.82 -12.52 -10.12
N ALA A 48 -23.79 -13.68 -10.76
CA ALA A 48 -24.43 -14.89 -10.23
C ALA A 48 -23.76 -15.36 -8.93
N LEU A 49 -22.43 -15.33 -8.87
CA LEU A 49 -21.67 -15.66 -7.66
C LEU A 49 -21.94 -14.66 -6.53
N ALA A 50 -21.94 -13.35 -6.83
CA ALA A 50 -22.28 -12.31 -5.88
C ALA A 50 -23.71 -12.45 -5.32
N ARG A 51 -24.70 -12.77 -6.16
CA ARG A 51 -26.08 -13.06 -5.70
C ARG A 51 -26.12 -14.28 -4.77
N SER A 52 -25.42 -15.35 -5.12
CA SER A 52 -25.31 -16.54 -4.26
C SER A 52 -24.74 -16.19 -2.88
N PHE A 53 -23.73 -15.31 -2.81
CA PHE A 53 -23.23 -14.81 -1.53
C PHE A 53 -24.28 -14.03 -0.74
N MET A 54 -25.00 -13.10 -1.38
CA MET A 54 -26.06 -12.32 -0.73
C MET A 54 -27.18 -13.21 -0.20
N ASP A 55 -27.62 -14.19 -0.98
CA ASP A 55 -28.67 -15.13 -0.60
C ASP A 55 -28.25 -16.00 0.60
N LYS A 56 -27.02 -16.52 0.60
CA LYS A 56 -26.46 -17.31 1.71
C LYS A 56 -26.38 -16.50 3.01
N ASN A 57 -26.12 -15.20 2.93
CA ASN A 57 -25.96 -14.31 4.08
C ASN A 57 -27.23 -13.52 4.45
N LEU A 58 -28.36 -13.79 3.79
CA LEU A 58 -29.63 -13.08 3.99
C LEU A 58 -29.48 -11.55 3.84
N VAL A 59 -28.69 -11.15 2.86
CA VAL A 59 -28.40 -9.74 2.56
C VAL A 59 -29.36 -9.27 1.48
N ALA A 60 -30.27 -8.36 1.82
CA ALA A 60 -31.27 -7.86 0.87
C ALA A 60 -30.67 -6.82 -0.09
N GLY A 61 -31.09 -6.84 -1.35
CA GLY A 61 -30.72 -5.81 -2.33
C GLY A 61 -30.49 -6.36 -3.72
N GLU A 62 -30.31 -5.46 -4.67
CA GLU A 62 -29.92 -5.75 -6.04
C GLU A 62 -28.45 -5.39 -6.27
N LEU A 63 -27.87 -5.93 -7.34
CA LEU A 63 -26.48 -5.69 -7.74
C LEU A 63 -26.43 -4.98 -9.07
N GLU A 64 -25.98 -3.73 -9.04
CA GLU A 64 -25.68 -2.94 -10.23
C GLU A 64 -24.20 -3.07 -10.55
N LEU A 65 -23.86 -3.25 -11.84
CA LEU A 65 -22.46 -3.28 -12.24
C LEU A 65 -21.87 -1.89 -11.99
N LEU A 66 -20.87 -1.82 -11.11
CA LEU A 66 -20.15 -0.59 -10.85
C LEU A 66 -18.94 -0.47 -11.77
N LEU A 67 -18.12 -1.54 -11.81
CA LEU A 67 -16.89 -1.54 -12.57
C LEU A 67 -16.54 -2.94 -13.06
N ASP A 68 -16.23 -3.07 -14.34
CA ASP A 68 -15.49 -4.20 -14.89
C ASP A 68 -14.03 -3.78 -15.05
N GLN A 69 -13.15 -4.29 -14.19
CA GLN A 69 -11.72 -3.95 -14.20
C GLN A 69 -10.94 -4.79 -15.24
N GLY A 70 -11.60 -5.70 -15.94
CA GLY A 70 -10.97 -6.61 -16.89
C GLY A 70 -9.99 -7.59 -16.25
N ALA A 71 -9.19 -8.24 -17.10
CA ALA A 71 -8.22 -9.26 -16.69
C ALA A 71 -6.88 -8.64 -16.24
N SER A 72 -6.32 -9.17 -15.15
CA SER A 72 -4.89 -9.10 -14.80
C SER A 72 -4.13 -10.29 -15.39
N GLN A 73 -2.89 -10.50 -14.92
CA GLN A 73 -2.12 -11.70 -15.21
C GLN A 73 -2.81 -12.98 -14.73
N THR A 74 -3.62 -12.90 -13.67
CA THR A 74 -4.14 -14.07 -12.98
C THR A 74 -5.66 -14.12 -12.82
N ALA A 75 -6.38 -13.02 -13.01
CA ALA A 75 -7.81 -12.98 -12.71
C ALA A 75 -8.59 -11.93 -13.51
N SER A 76 -9.90 -12.13 -13.66
CA SER A 76 -10.84 -11.08 -14.04
C SER A 76 -11.55 -10.53 -12.80
N ARG A 77 -11.71 -9.22 -12.69
CA ARG A 77 -12.24 -8.56 -11.48
C ARG A 77 -13.44 -7.70 -11.82
N VAL A 78 -14.54 -7.93 -11.11
CA VAL A 78 -15.80 -7.21 -11.32
C VAL A 78 -16.31 -6.71 -9.97
N ILE A 79 -16.72 -5.45 -9.93
CA ILE A 79 -17.25 -4.79 -8.73
C ILE A 79 -18.71 -4.44 -8.99
N PHE A 80 -19.57 -4.82 -8.05
CA PHE A 80 -20.98 -4.46 -8.04
C PHE A 80 -21.28 -3.47 -6.93
N GLN A 81 -22.07 -2.45 -7.22
CA GLN A 81 -22.69 -1.59 -6.24
C GLN A 81 -23.98 -2.26 -5.77
N ARG A 82 -24.13 -2.46 -4.45
CA ARG A 82 -25.40 -2.94 -3.90
C ARG A 82 -26.41 -1.80 -3.87
N THR A 83 -27.66 -2.09 -4.24
CA THR A 83 -28.79 -1.16 -4.12
C THR A 83 -29.93 -1.79 -3.32
N VAL A 84 -30.65 -0.99 -2.53
CA VAL A 84 -31.81 -1.42 -1.74
C VAL A 84 -32.94 -0.43 -1.94
N ALA A 85 -34.13 -0.92 -2.27
CA ALA A 85 -35.29 -0.10 -2.64
C ALA A 85 -34.98 0.92 -3.78
N GLY A 86 -34.09 0.55 -4.70
CA GLY A 86 -33.67 1.40 -5.83
C GLY A 86 -32.62 2.45 -5.49
N HIS A 87 -32.07 2.46 -4.27
CA HIS A 87 -31.04 3.41 -3.83
C HIS A 87 -29.72 2.68 -3.54
N PRO A 88 -28.57 3.23 -3.96
CA PRO A 88 -27.27 2.62 -3.67
C PRO A 88 -26.98 2.62 -2.17
N VAL A 89 -26.33 1.56 -1.71
CA VAL A 89 -25.83 1.46 -0.34
C VAL A 89 -24.38 1.93 -0.33
N ARG A 90 -24.12 3.06 0.32
CA ARG A 90 -22.83 3.73 0.21
C ARG A 90 -21.71 2.87 0.79
N HIS A 91 -20.58 2.79 0.07
CA HIS A 91 -19.42 1.95 0.40
C HIS A 91 -19.75 0.45 0.56
N ASP A 92 -20.91 -0.01 0.08
CA ASP A 92 -21.30 -1.42 0.10
C ASP A 92 -21.19 -1.98 -1.31
N GLN A 93 -20.01 -2.52 -1.58
CA GLN A 93 -19.67 -3.12 -2.85
C GLN A 93 -19.45 -4.62 -2.68
N VAL A 94 -19.82 -5.38 -3.70
CA VAL A 94 -19.48 -6.79 -3.80
C VAL A 94 -18.43 -6.94 -4.88
N LYS A 95 -17.19 -7.24 -4.48
CA LYS A 95 -16.10 -7.51 -5.40
C LYS A 95 -16.01 -9.01 -5.64
N VAL A 96 -16.00 -9.40 -6.92
CA VAL A 96 -15.83 -10.77 -7.35
C VAL A 96 -14.58 -10.87 -8.19
N VAL A 97 -13.68 -11.77 -7.79
CA VAL A 97 -12.45 -12.07 -8.50
C VAL A 97 -12.56 -13.49 -9.05
N LEU A 98 -12.54 -13.62 -10.37
CA LEU A 98 -12.56 -14.89 -11.10
C LEU A 98 -11.13 -15.24 -11.50
N TYR A 99 -10.53 -16.25 -10.86
CA TYR A 99 -9.15 -16.62 -11.10
C TYR A 99 -8.99 -17.50 -12.36
N ALA A 100 -7.83 -17.42 -12.99
CA ALA A 100 -7.51 -18.16 -14.21
C ALA A 100 -7.49 -19.68 -14.02
N ASP A 101 -7.34 -20.15 -12.78
CA ASP A 101 -7.40 -21.57 -12.41
C ASP A 101 -8.84 -22.11 -12.26
N GLY A 102 -9.84 -21.25 -12.45
CA GLY A 102 -11.27 -21.59 -12.37
C GLY A 102 -11.88 -21.44 -10.97
N THR A 103 -11.09 -21.06 -9.95
CA THR A 103 -11.61 -20.71 -8.63
C THR A 103 -12.09 -19.24 -8.58
N ALA A 104 -12.74 -18.85 -7.50
CA ALA A 104 -13.14 -17.45 -7.29
C ALA A 104 -13.08 -17.04 -5.83
N SER A 105 -13.00 -15.73 -5.61
CA SER A 105 -13.23 -15.13 -4.30
C SER A 105 -14.31 -14.05 -4.40
N ILE A 106 -15.09 -13.93 -3.32
CA ILE A 106 -16.07 -12.87 -3.13
C ILE A 106 -15.69 -12.13 -1.85
N GLU A 107 -15.43 -10.85 -1.97
CA GLU A 107 -15.28 -9.96 -0.82
C GLU A 107 -16.48 -9.02 -0.75
N ALA A 108 -17.22 -9.12 0.36
CA ALA A 108 -18.39 -8.31 0.62
C ALA A 108 -18.71 -8.28 2.12
N ALA A 109 -19.28 -7.19 2.59
CA ALA A 109 -19.86 -7.11 3.92
C ALA A 109 -21.31 -7.65 3.90
N PRO A 110 -21.71 -8.51 4.84
CA PRO A 110 -23.11 -8.91 4.99
C PRO A 110 -23.92 -7.80 5.68
N ARG A 111 -23.82 -6.56 5.18
CA ARG A 111 -24.34 -5.37 5.84
C ARG A 111 -25.86 -5.40 5.91
N GLN A 112 -26.39 -5.33 7.12
CA GLN A 112 -27.82 -5.22 7.36
C GLN A 112 -28.18 -3.73 7.48
N LEU A 113 -29.24 -3.32 6.81
CA LEU A 113 -29.74 -1.94 6.86
C LEU A 113 -30.94 -1.88 7.79
N ASP A 114 -31.05 -0.82 8.57
CA ASP A 114 -32.29 -0.50 9.26
C ASP A 114 -33.30 0.09 8.26
N LEU A 115 -34.07 -0.78 7.62
CA LEU A 115 -35.10 -0.36 6.66
C LEU A 115 -36.22 0.45 7.31
N SER A 116 -36.33 0.48 8.64
CA SER A 116 -37.27 1.36 9.33
C SER A 116 -36.84 2.83 9.33
N ALA A 117 -35.54 3.10 9.12
CA ALA A 117 -34.95 4.42 8.94
C ALA A 117 -34.98 4.90 7.47
N SER A 118 -36.00 4.50 6.70
CA SER A 118 -36.21 4.91 5.30
C SER A 118 -36.92 6.26 5.15
N GLY A 119 -37.05 7.03 6.24
CA GLY A 119 -37.78 8.29 6.25
C GLY A 119 -37.10 9.35 5.38
N VAL A 120 -37.85 9.94 4.45
CA VAL A 120 -37.42 11.09 3.65
C VAL A 120 -38.38 12.24 3.95
N ALA A 121 -37.95 13.18 4.78
CA ALA A 121 -38.70 14.37 5.15
C ALA A 121 -38.09 15.65 4.56
N VAL A 122 -36.81 15.59 4.19
CA VAL A 122 -36.06 16.66 3.53
C VAL A 122 -36.11 16.43 2.02
N SER A 123 -36.51 17.45 1.27
CA SER A 123 -36.49 17.38 -0.20
C SER A 123 -35.08 17.54 -0.75
N ALA A 124 -34.87 17.13 -2.00
CA ALA A 124 -33.61 17.32 -2.70
C ALA A 124 -33.18 18.78 -2.73
N GLU A 125 -34.13 19.71 -2.88
CA GLU A 125 -33.86 21.16 -2.89
C GLU A 125 -33.35 21.65 -1.54
N VAL A 126 -33.97 21.22 -0.44
CA VAL A 126 -33.52 21.61 0.91
C VAL A 126 -32.14 21.03 1.23
N ALA A 127 -31.88 19.79 0.82
CA ALA A 127 -30.53 19.22 0.94
C ALA A 127 -29.50 19.98 0.08
N GLY A 128 -29.91 20.41 -1.13
CA GLY A 128 -29.11 21.29 -1.98
C GLY A 128 -28.78 22.62 -1.32
N ASP A 129 -29.76 23.26 -0.67
CA ASP A 129 -29.55 24.50 0.08
C ASP A 129 -28.57 24.32 1.25
N VAL A 130 -28.67 23.21 1.98
CA VAL A 130 -27.72 22.84 3.04
C VAL A 130 -26.31 22.67 2.48
N ALA A 131 -26.16 21.97 1.36
CA ALA A 131 -24.87 21.78 0.71
C ALA A 131 -24.25 23.10 0.23
N LEU A 132 -25.04 23.98 -0.41
CA LEU A 132 -24.59 25.29 -0.88
C LEU A 132 -24.19 26.25 0.26
N ALA A 133 -24.71 26.04 1.47
CA ALA A 133 -24.42 26.87 2.64
C ALA A 133 -23.00 26.67 3.21
N LEU A 134 -22.30 25.59 2.83
CA LEU A 134 -20.95 25.28 3.32
C LEU A 134 -19.86 26.22 2.78
N TYR A 135 -20.08 26.85 1.64
CA TYR A 135 -19.05 27.58 0.91
C TYR A 135 -19.07 29.09 1.17
N ARG A 136 -17.88 29.70 1.28
CA ARG A 136 -17.70 31.14 1.55
C ARG A 136 -18.21 32.04 0.40
N VAL A 137 -18.33 33.34 0.66
CA VAL A 137 -18.69 34.36 -0.34
C VAL A 137 -17.51 34.55 -1.30
N GLY A 138 -17.67 34.18 -2.59
CA GLY A 138 -16.65 34.40 -3.63
C GLY A 138 -16.45 33.25 -4.63
N GLN A 139 -16.84 32.02 -4.31
CA GLN A 139 -16.81 30.87 -5.22
C GLN A 139 -18.17 30.69 -5.92
N LEU A 140 -18.17 30.53 -7.25
CA LEU A 140 -19.36 30.14 -8.01
C LEU A 140 -19.66 28.66 -7.72
N ARG A 141 -20.93 28.33 -7.51
CA ARG A 141 -21.35 26.98 -7.08
C ARG A 141 -22.72 26.63 -7.62
N GLU A 142 -22.90 25.37 -7.99
CA GLU A 142 -24.12 24.85 -8.60
C GLU A 142 -24.39 23.43 -8.11
N VAL A 143 -25.64 23.14 -7.72
CA VAL A 143 -26.07 21.76 -7.46
C VAL A 143 -26.28 21.09 -8.81
N GLU A 144 -25.46 20.09 -9.14
CA GLU A 144 -25.61 19.33 -10.39
C GLU A 144 -26.54 18.13 -10.23
N SER A 145 -26.51 17.47 -9.07
CA SER A 145 -27.42 16.38 -8.78
C SER A 145 -27.63 16.21 -7.28
N ALA A 146 -28.73 15.59 -6.90
CA ALA A 146 -28.96 15.10 -5.56
C ALA A 146 -29.65 13.74 -5.69
N ARG A 147 -29.03 12.70 -5.12
CA ARG A 147 -29.60 11.35 -5.10
C ARG A 147 -29.74 10.83 -3.69
N LEU A 148 -30.71 9.97 -3.45
CA LEU A 148 -30.82 9.25 -2.20
C LEU A 148 -29.89 8.04 -2.21
N SER A 149 -29.15 7.87 -1.12
CA SER A 149 -28.23 6.76 -0.87
C SER A 149 -28.44 6.24 0.55
N TRP A 150 -28.25 4.94 0.76
CA TRP A 150 -28.32 4.31 2.08
C TRP A 150 -26.98 4.43 2.82
N LEU A 151 -27.05 4.87 4.06
CA LEU A 151 -26.07 4.59 5.11
C LEU A 151 -26.64 3.50 6.03
N GLU A 152 -25.81 2.93 6.90
CA GLU A 152 -26.28 1.97 7.93
C GLU A 152 -27.36 2.56 8.83
N THR A 153 -27.26 3.86 9.10
CA THR A 153 -28.13 4.62 10.01
C THR A 153 -29.39 5.16 9.34
N GLY A 154 -29.56 4.99 8.03
CA GLY A 154 -30.73 5.44 7.28
C GLY A 154 -30.39 6.10 5.93
N LEU A 155 -31.40 6.68 5.29
CA LEU A 155 -31.21 7.38 4.01
C LEU A 155 -30.54 8.75 4.18
N CYS A 156 -29.64 9.07 3.25
CA CYS A 156 -29.07 10.40 3.08
C CYS A 156 -29.23 10.88 1.62
N TRP A 157 -29.22 12.20 1.45
CA TRP A 157 -28.99 12.85 0.17
C TRP A 157 -27.49 12.96 -0.08
N GLU A 158 -27.03 12.41 -1.18
CA GLU A 158 -25.71 12.63 -1.76
C GLU A 158 -25.85 13.72 -2.83
N VAL A 159 -25.49 14.94 -2.45
CA VAL A 159 -25.67 16.16 -3.25
C VAL A 159 -24.36 16.48 -3.94
N ARG A 160 -24.33 16.33 -5.26
CA ARG A 160 -23.18 16.72 -6.08
C ARG A 160 -23.18 18.21 -6.35
N ILE A 161 -22.18 18.89 -5.83
CA ILE A 161 -21.94 20.32 -6.06
C ILE A 161 -20.81 20.46 -7.07
N LYS A 162 -21.04 21.25 -8.11
CA LYS A 162 -19.97 21.81 -8.94
C LYS A 162 -19.49 23.11 -8.29
N VAL A 163 -18.20 23.22 -8.06
CA VAL A 163 -17.55 24.42 -7.55
C VAL A 163 -16.69 25.03 -8.64
N SER A 164 -16.70 26.36 -8.76
CA SER A 164 -15.96 27.12 -9.78
C SER A 164 -15.24 28.31 -9.12
N GLY A 165 -13.91 28.30 -9.22
CA GLY A 165 -12.98 29.28 -8.65
C GLY A 165 -11.74 29.47 -9.54
N ASP A 166 -10.56 29.17 -9.02
CA ASP A 166 -9.29 29.01 -9.77
C ASP A 166 -9.25 27.74 -10.63
N GLY A 167 -10.20 26.83 -10.42
CA GLY A 167 -10.51 25.69 -11.29
C GLY A 167 -12.00 25.35 -11.28
N THR A 168 -12.36 24.20 -11.85
CA THR A 168 -13.71 23.63 -11.74
C THR A 168 -13.60 22.21 -11.17
N TRP A 169 -14.37 21.94 -10.11
CA TRP A 169 -14.39 20.63 -9.45
C TRP A 169 -15.77 20.23 -8.96
N HIS A 170 -15.88 19.01 -8.46
CA HIS A 170 -17.11 18.45 -7.92
C HIS A 170 -16.89 17.94 -6.50
N GLU A 171 -17.88 18.09 -5.64
CA GLU A 171 -17.91 17.53 -4.29
C GLU A 171 -19.27 16.81 -4.08
N ASP A 172 -19.29 15.67 -3.40
CA ASP A 172 -20.51 15.02 -2.91
C ASP A 172 -20.74 15.39 -1.43
N VAL A 173 -21.78 16.18 -1.16
CA VAL A 173 -22.20 16.57 0.18
C VAL A 173 -23.29 15.63 0.68
N LEU A 174 -23.05 14.95 1.80
CA LEU A 174 -24.02 14.04 2.41
C LEU A 174 -24.91 14.79 3.41
N VAL A 175 -26.23 14.74 3.23
CA VAL A 175 -27.22 15.39 4.10
C VAL A 175 -28.24 14.34 4.57
N ASN A 176 -28.56 14.28 5.86
CA ASN A 176 -29.54 13.32 6.37
C ASN A 176 -30.92 13.54 5.72
N ALA A 177 -31.51 12.49 5.12
CA ALA A 177 -32.74 12.62 4.35
C ALA A 177 -33.99 12.90 5.20
N ASN A 178 -33.90 12.70 6.52
CA ASN A 178 -34.99 12.95 7.46
C ASN A 178 -34.79 14.25 8.27
N THR A 179 -33.57 14.55 8.72
CA THR A 179 -33.30 15.71 9.59
C THR A 179 -32.75 16.93 8.85
N GLY A 180 -32.08 16.73 7.72
CA GLY A 180 -31.42 17.80 6.96
C GLY A 180 -30.07 18.20 7.52
N GLU A 181 -29.56 17.47 8.51
CA GLU A 181 -28.23 17.71 9.07
C GLU A 181 -27.14 17.26 8.09
N LEU A 182 -26.07 18.03 8.01
CA LEU A 182 -24.87 17.65 7.27
C LEU A 182 -24.24 16.42 7.92
N ILE A 183 -23.89 15.44 7.10
CA ILE A 183 -23.20 14.21 7.49
C ILE A 183 -21.72 14.28 7.10
N ALA A 184 -21.40 14.56 5.83
CA ALA A 184 -20.03 14.57 5.29
C ALA A 184 -19.93 15.36 3.98
N VAL A 185 -18.70 15.55 3.48
CA VAL A 185 -18.38 16.14 2.16
C VAL A 185 -17.22 15.36 1.54
N ASP A 186 -17.34 14.91 0.29
CA ASP A 186 -16.29 14.21 -0.49
C ASP A 186 -15.89 15.04 -1.73
N ASP A 187 -14.62 15.14 -2.11
CA ASP A 187 -14.15 15.81 -3.36
C ASP A 187 -13.94 14.80 -4.51
N LEU A 188 -14.22 15.17 -5.77
CA LEU A 188 -14.45 14.27 -6.91
C LEU A 188 -13.77 14.65 -8.26
N ARG A 189 -12.87 15.64 -8.31
CA ARG A 189 -12.16 16.05 -9.56
C ARG A 189 -11.59 14.84 -10.33
N LEU A 190 -11.40 14.82 -11.66
CA LEU A 190 -10.65 13.71 -12.35
C LEU A 190 -10.24 14.11 -13.79
N PHE A 191 -8.98 13.95 -14.22
CA PHE A 191 -8.58 14.24 -15.63
C PHE A 191 -7.45 13.36 -16.20
N CYS A 192 -7.53 13.02 -17.49
CA CYS A 192 -6.46 12.46 -18.32
C CYS A 192 -6.35 13.19 -19.67
N ALA A 193 -5.14 13.32 -20.24
CA ALA A 193 -4.97 13.75 -21.63
C ALA A 193 -3.84 12.99 -22.35
N GLN A 194 -4.08 12.61 -23.60
CA GLN A 194 -3.15 11.90 -24.50
C GLN A 194 -2.57 12.83 -25.58
N GLY A 195 -1.31 12.58 -25.94
CA GLY A 195 -0.92 12.45 -27.35
C GLY A 195 -0.14 13.60 -28.00
N GLY A 196 1.12 13.81 -27.60
CA GLY A 196 2.13 14.60 -28.34
C GLY A 196 3.32 13.75 -28.80
N SER A 197 4.11 14.28 -29.74
CA SER A 197 5.40 13.71 -30.16
C SER A 197 6.38 13.73 -28.98
N ARG A 198 7.10 12.63 -28.74
CA ARG A 198 7.96 12.50 -27.54
C ARG A 198 9.44 12.75 -27.82
N ALA A 199 10.15 13.29 -26.84
CA ALA A 199 11.59 13.53 -26.84
C ALA A 199 12.16 13.36 -25.42
N ASP A 200 13.42 12.97 -25.33
CA ASP A 200 14.13 12.94 -24.04
C ASP A 200 14.75 14.31 -23.74
N GLY A 201 14.71 14.71 -22.48
CA GLY A 201 15.38 15.86 -21.91
C GLY A 201 16.43 15.46 -20.87
N ALA A 202 16.97 16.46 -20.16
CA ALA A 202 17.87 16.24 -19.04
C ALA A 202 17.50 17.17 -17.88
N GLY A 203 17.85 16.78 -16.66
CA GLY A 203 17.64 17.62 -15.47
C GLY A 203 18.54 17.22 -14.31
N GLN A 204 18.33 17.89 -13.18
CA GLN A 204 19.06 17.66 -11.93
C GLN A 204 18.08 17.33 -10.80
N VAL A 205 18.41 16.32 -9.98
CA VAL A 205 17.55 15.78 -8.91
C VAL A 205 18.39 15.40 -7.68
N PHE A 206 17.74 15.25 -6.53
CA PHE A 206 18.19 14.33 -5.49
C PHE A 206 17.75 12.90 -5.85
N ASP A 207 18.56 11.88 -5.55
CA ASP A 207 18.25 10.49 -5.90
C ASP A 207 18.74 9.52 -4.81
N PRO A 208 17.89 9.15 -3.84
CA PRO A 208 16.54 9.70 -3.58
C PRO A 208 16.53 11.07 -2.91
N ASN A 209 17.30 11.24 -1.83
CA ASN A 209 17.35 12.46 -1.03
C ASN A 209 18.78 12.65 -0.46
N PRO A 210 19.18 13.88 -0.10
CA PRO A 210 20.57 14.17 0.26
C PRO A 210 20.99 13.61 1.62
N VAL A 211 20.04 13.32 2.52
CA VAL A 211 20.34 12.72 3.83
C VAL A 211 20.77 11.27 3.62
N GLN A 212 19.99 10.53 2.84
CA GLN A 212 20.24 9.12 2.56
C GLN A 212 21.53 8.90 1.76
N THR A 213 21.77 9.68 0.71
CA THR A 213 22.95 9.50 -0.15
C THR A 213 24.26 9.88 0.54
N SER A 214 24.23 10.87 1.43
CA SER A 214 25.41 11.34 2.16
C SER A 214 25.61 10.67 3.52
N GLY A 215 24.54 10.11 4.11
CA GLY A 215 24.48 9.67 5.51
C GLY A 215 24.54 10.82 6.52
N ASP A 216 24.36 12.07 6.08
CA ASP A 216 24.47 13.27 6.92
C ASP A 216 23.11 13.75 7.44
N HIS A 217 22.68 13.21 8.58
CA HIS A 217 21.49 13.72 9.29
C HIS A 217 21.70 15.10 9.96
N SER A 218 22.87 15.74 9.83
CA SER A 218 23.05 17.11 10.32
C SER A 218 22.53 18.17 9.35
N LEU A 219 22.20 17.80 8.11
CA LEU A 219 21.57 18.68 7.13
C LEU A 219 20.27 19.28 7.68
N LYS A 220 19.94 20.48 7.22
CA LYS A 220 18.76 21.25 7.62
C LYS A 220 18.28 22.02 6.41
N ASP A 221 16.97 22.15 6.25
CA ASP A 221 16.35 22.94 5.17
C ASP A 221 17.04 24.32 4.99
N ASN A 222 17.09 25.14 6.05
CA ASN A 222 17.64 26.49 5.99
C ASN A 222 16.95 27.37 4.92
N ASN A 223 15.62 27.25 4.83
CA ASN A 223 14.70 28.03 4.01
C ASN A 223 15.12 28.05 2.54
N ASP A 224 15.18 26.88 1.93
CA ASP A 224 15.46 26.67 0.50
C ASP A 224 16.83 27.20 0.04
N SER A 225 17.78 27.34 0.98
CA SER A 225 19.11 27.75 0.61
C SER A 225 19.82 26.64 -0.16
N ASN A 226 20.23 26.89 -1.40
CA ASN A 226 21.09 25.97 -2.16
C ASN A 226 22.36 25.54 -1.41
N SER A 227 22.86 26.36 -0.48
CA SER A 227 24.04 26.03 0.34
C SER A 227 23.75 25.05 1.49
N ALA A 228 22.48 24.72 1.73
CA ALA A 228 22.06 23.77 2.76
C ALA A 228 22.43 22.34 2.40
N VAL A 229 22.48 22.04 1.09
CA VAL A 229 22.77 20.72 0.54
C VAL A 229 24.08 20.80 -0.27
N PRO A 230 25.05 19.89 -0.05
CA PRO A 230 26.27 19.85 -0.84
C PRO A 230 25.98 19.63 -2.33
N SER A 231 26.76 20.26 -3.21
CA SER A 231 26.58 20.08 -4.66
C SER A 231 26.86 18.65 -5.15
N SER A 232 27.47 17.79 -4.31
CA SER A 232 27.66 16.36 -4.59
C SER A 232 26.37 15.56 -4.57
N GLU A 233 25.33 16.05 -3.90
CA GLU A 233 24.06 15.34 -3.74
C GLU A 233 23.07 15.64 -4.88
N TYR A 234 23.47 16.47 -5.85
CA TYR A 234 22.66 16.79 -7.03
C TYR A 234 23.11 15.96 -8.23
N PHE A 235 22.26 15.03 -8.67
CA PHE A 235 22.55 14.08 -9.73
C PHE A 235 21.94 14.53 -11.05
N ASN A 236 22.71 14.43 -12.13
CA ASN A 236 22.20 14.71 -13.48
C ASN A 236 21.51 13.46 -14.04
N VAL A 237 20.28 13.61 -14.50
CA VAL A 237 19.42 12.51 -14.97
C VAL A 237 18.86 12.78 -16.36
N THR A 238 18.41 11.71 -17.03
CA THR A 238 17.65 11.80 -18.29
C THR A 238 16.15 11.83 -17.97
N LEU A 239 15.46 12.85 -18.46
CA LEU A 239 14.01 12.99 -18.33
C LEU A 239 13.36 12.40 -19.58
N ARG A 240 12.86 11.16 -19.48
CA ARG A 240 12.41 10.39 -20.64
C ARG A 240 11.03 10.83 -21.14
N ASP A 241 10.80 10.67 -22.45
CA ASP A 241 9.47 10.72 -23.07
C ASP A 241 8.66 12.03 -22.85
N LEU A 242 9.33 13.17 -22.68
CA LEU A 242 8.68 14.49 -22.64
C LEU A 242 7.93 14.76 -23.94
N ASP A 243 6.80 15.46 -23.89
CA ASP A 243 5.95 15.75 -25.05
C ASP A 243 6.47 16.85 -26.00
N GLY A 244 7.69 17.35 -25.73
CA GLY A 244 8.37 18.36 -26.53
C GLY A 244 7.80 19.78 -26.42
N THR A 245 6.84 20.05 -25.52
CA THR A 245 6.25 21.40 -25.37
C THR A 245 7.11 22.33 -24.50
N GLY A 246 8.20 21.81 -23.93
CA GLY A 246 9.03 22.49 -22.92
C GLY A 246 8.50 22.36 -21.50
N TYR A 247 7.37 21.68 -21.28
CA TYR A 247 6.85 21.41 -19.94
C TYR A 247 7.30 20.03 -19.49
N LEU A 248 7.37 19.81 -18.17
CA LEU A 248 7.56 18.48 -17.58
C LEU A 248 6.25 17.69 -17.71
N THR A 249 6.03 17.15 -18.90
CA THR A 249 4.82 16.40 -19.26
C THR A 249 5.21 15.25 -20.18
N GLY A 250 4.89 14.04 -19.74
CA GLY A 250 5.22 12.79 -20.42
C GLY A 250 4.17 11.73 -20.17
N PRO A 251 4.39 10.47 -20.56
CA PRO A 251 3.39 9.41 -20.44
C PRO A 251 2.95 9.10 -19.01
N TRP A 252 3.87 9.21 -18.05
CA TRP A 252 3.68 8.70 -16.69
C TRP A 252 3.58 9.82 -15.65
N CYS A 253 4.14 11.00 -15.92
CA CYS A 253 4.06 12.16 -15.02
C CYS A 253 3.74 13.45 -15.79
N SER A 254 3.01 14.37 -15.15
CA SER A 254 2.83 15.74 -15.61
C SER A 254 2.65 16.72 -14.44
N THR A 255 3.44 17.79 -14.45
CA THR A 255 3.33 18.92 -13.52
C THR A 255 2.28 19.96 -13.97
N SER A 256 1.32 19.56 -14.82
CA SER A 256 0.25 20.46 -15.29
C SER A 256 -0.62 21.10 -14.20
N PRO A 257 -0.83 20.49 -13.03
CA PRO A 257 -1.44 21.17 -11.88
C PRO A 257 -0.62 22.31 -11.28
N THR A 258 0.71 22.21 -11.27
CA THR A 258 1.61 23.16 -10.60
C THR A 258 1.38 24.60 -11.06
N SER A 259 1.12 25.49 -10.09
CA SER A 259 1.01 26.92 -10.36
C SER A 259 2.37 27.50 -10.75
N GLY A 260 2.40 28.27 -11.86
CA GLY A 260 3.65 28.85 -12.33
C GLY A 260 4.65 27.85 -12.93
N ARG A 261 4.19 26.64 -13.29
CA ARG A 261 5.03 25.56 -13.81
C ARG A 261 6.05 26.00 -14.87
N ILE A 262 7.24 25.45 -14.79
CA ILE A 262 8.38 25.78 -15.64
C ILE A 262 8.14 25.40 -17.10
N ASN A 263 8.52 26.29 -18.02
CA ASN A 263 8.60 26.00 -19.45
C ASN A 263 10.03 26.19 -19.95
N GLU A 264 10.68 25.10 -20.34
CA GLU A 264 12.03 25.08 -20.89
C GLU A 264 12.04 24.38 -22.27
N PRO A 265 11.87 25.14 -23.37
CA PRO A 265 11.80 24.58 -24.73
C PRO A 265 13.03 23.77 -25.15
N SER A 266 14.19 23.96 -24.50
CA SER A 266 15.38 23.16 -24.75
C SER A 266 15.34 21.75 -24.13
N LEU A 267 14.35 21.50 -23.26
CA LEU A 267 14.21 20.27 -22.46
C LEU A 267 15.42 20.04 -21.51
N GLN A 268 16.04 21.11 -21.02
CA GLN A 268 17.20 21.07 -20.11
C GLN A 268 16.86 21.75 -18.77
N PHE A 269 16.48 20.97 -17.76
CA PHE A 269 15.94 21.44 -16.48
C PHE A 269 16.97 21.31 -15.35
N PHE A 270 17.98 22.16 -15.34
CA PHE A 270 19.05 22.16 -14.32
C PHE A 270 18.81 23.27 -13.29
N TYR A 271 18.08 22.93 -12.23
CA TYR A 271 17.74 23.81 -11.12
C TYR A 271 18.29 23.26 -9.79
N GLN A 272 18.35 24.11 -8.78
CA GLN A 272 18.65 23.70 -7.41
C GLN A 272 17.43 23.95 -6.52
N ARG A 273 17.45 23.43 -5.30
CA ARG A 273 16.31 23.44 -4.37
C ARG A 273 15.70 24.80 -4.03
N ARG A 274 16.39 25.91 -4.33
CA ARG A 274 15.84 27.25 -4.13
C ARG A 274 14.70 27.60 -5.09
N GLU A 275 14.65 26.93 -6.23
CA GLU A 275 13.69 27.22 -7.28
C GLU A 275 12.61 26.13 -7.34
N ASP A 276 11.32 26.47 -7.24
CA ASP A 276 10.15 25.55 -7.36
C ASP A 276 10.20 24.59 -8.59
N SER A 277 11.01 24.96 -9.59
CA SER A 277 11.27 24.16 -10.78
C SER A 277 12.10 22.90 -10.50
N PHE A 278 12.83 22.84 -9.39
CA PHE A 278 13.60 21.67 -8.96
C PHE A 278 12.66 20.54 -8.51
N GLU A 279 11.65 20.87 -7.72
CA GLU A 279 10.60 20.00 -7.22
C GLU A 279 9.78 19.41 -8.38
N GLU A 280 9.52 20.20 -9.42
CA GLU A 280 8.92 19.72 -10.66
C GLU A 280 9.77 18.63 -11.34
N VAL A 281 11.09 18.80 -11.40
CA VAL A 281 12.02 17.83 -11.99
C VAL A 281 12.10 16.56 -11.15
N MET A 282 12.15 16.70 -9.82
CA MET A 282 12.10 15.61 -8.85
C MET A 282 10.88 14.73 -9.07
N CYS A 283 9.69 15.34 -9.07
CA CYS A 283 8.43 14.63 -9.25
C CYS A 283 8.31 13.97 -10.63
N TYR A 284 8.76 14.64 -11.70
CA TYR A 284 8.74 14.04 -13.03
C TYR A 284 9.63 12.80 -13.12
N TYR A 285 10.88 12.91 -12.66
CA TYR A 285 11.88 11.85 -12.75
C TYR A 285 11.49 10.62 -11.92
N HIS A 286 11.13 10.81 -10.64
CA HIS A 286 10.90 9.70 -9.71
C HIS A 286 9.61 8.95 -10.02
N ILE A 287 8.52 9.65 -10.37
CA ILE A 287 7.28 9.01 -10.81
C ILE A 287 7.44 8.26 -12.13
N ASP A 288 8.14 8.85 -13.12
CA ASP A 288 8.42 8.17 -14.39
C ASP A 288 9.29 6.92 -14.17
N SER A 289 10.31 7.02 -13.33
CA SER A 289 11.21 5.93 -13.00
C SER A 289 10.49 4.79 -12.29
N PHE A 290 9.69 5.09 -11.27
CA PHE A 290 8.92 4.09 -10.55
C PHE A 290 7.85 3.42 -11.42
N GLN A 291 7.16 4.18 -12.27
CA GLN A 291 6.19 3.58 -13.20
C GLN A 291 6.86 2.65 -14.23
N ARG A 292 8.08 2.97 -14.69
CA ARG A 292 8.85 2.06 -15.56
C ARG A 292 9.37 0.85 -14.79
N TYR A 293 9.75 1.02 -13.53
CA TYR A 293 10.11 -0.08 -12.65
C TYR A 293 8.96 -1.10 -12.53
N LEU A 294 7.74 -0.63 -12.24
CA LEU A 294 6.55 -1.49 -12.18
C LEU A 294 6.33 -2.25 -13.50
N GLN A 295 6.46 -1.57 -14.64
CA GLN A 295 6.35 -2.21 -15.96
C GLN A 295 7.42 -3.27 -16.19
N ALA A 296 8.68 -3.00 -15.82
CA ALA A 296 9.78 -3.94 -15.92
C ALA A 296 9.61 -5.15 -14.99
N ALA A 297 8.96 -4.95 -13.82
CA ALA A 297 8.59 -6.01 -12.90
C ALA A 297 7.39 -6.87 -13.37
N GLY A 298 6.80 -6.55 -14.53
CA GLY A 298 5.68 -7.30 -15.14
C GLY A 298 4.31 -6.68 -14.90
N GLN A 299 4.22 -5.61 -14.11
CA GLN A 299 2.97 -4.91 -13.76
C GLN A 299 2.55 -3.92 -14.84
N SER A 300 2.27 -4.44 -16.04
CA SER A 300 2.06 -3.65 -17.27
C SER A 300 0.73 -2.86 -17.32
N ASN A 301 -0.21 -3.14 -16.42
CA ASN A 301 -1.50 -2.46 -16.30
C ASN A 301 -1.68 -1.70 -14.97
N ALA A 302 -0.75 -1.84 -14.02
CA ALA A 302 -0.84 -1.18 -12.73
C ALA A 302 -0.53 0.32 -12.86
N ASN A 303 -1.46 1.16 -12.39
CA ASN A 303 -1.44 2.62 -12.54
C ASN A 303 -1.01 3.08 -13.93
N ARG A 304 -1.49 2.40 -14.98
CA ARG A 304 -1.04 2.64 -16.37
C ARG A 304 -1.69 3.90 -16.96
N ARG A 305 -1.45 5.03 -16.31
CA ARG A 305 -1.95 6.36 -16.65
C ARG A 305 -0.88 7.40 -16.31
N GLN A 306 -1.04 8.59 -16.86
CA GLN A 306 -0.25 9.75 -16.44
C GLN A 306 -0.69 10.16 -15.04
N GLN A 307 0.25 10.25 -14.11
CA GLN A 307 0.05 10.82 -12.79
C GLN A 307 0.28 12.33 -12.85
N ARG A 308 -0.67 13.11 -12.35
CA ARG A 308 -0.59 14.57 -12.34
C ARG A 308 -0.12 15.01 -10.95
N VAL A 309 0.76 16.00 -10.90
CA VAL A 309 1.36 16.47 -9.64
C VAL A 309 1.30 17.98 -9.53
N ASP A 310 1.03 18.46 -8.32
CA ASP A 310 1.13 19.86 -7.91
C ASP A 310 2.23 19.97 -6.86
N VAL A 311 3.40 20.47 -7.25
CA VAL A 311 4.59 20.43 -6.38
C VAL A 311 4.61 21.50 -5.30
N ASN A 312 3.76 22.52 -5.41
CA ASN A 312 3.64 23.64 -4.48
C ASN A 312 2.18 23.98 -4.18
N GLY A 313 1.31 22.96 -4.15
CA GLY A 313 -0.13 23.13 -4.05
C GLY A 313 -0.62 23.58 -2.67
N THR A 314 0.24 23.50 -1.65
CA THR A 314 -0.05 23.99 -0.29
C THR A 314 1.22 24.46 0.41
N THR A 315 1.07 25.37 1.38
CA THR A 315 2.17 25.82 2.25
C THR A 315 2.24 25.05 3.56
N VAL A 316 1.47 23.98 3.69
CA VAL A 316 1.47 23.09 4.86
C VAL A 316 2.52 22.03 4.62
N ASP A 317 3.27 21.66 5.65
CA ASP A 317 4.17 20.51 5.72
C ASP A 317 3.32 19.24 5.74
N ASN A 318 2.87 18.83 4.54
CA ASN A 318 2.04 17.66 4.29
C ASN A 318 1.81 17.46 2.78
N SER A 319 1.74 16.19 2.39
CA SER A 319 1.39 15.76 1.04
C SER A 319 0.16 14.86 1.02
N TRP A 320 -0.45 14.71 -0.16
CA TRP A 320 -1.52 13.73 -0.36
C TRP A 320 -1.75 13.41 -1.84
N TYR A 321 -2.10 12.15 -2.10
CA TYR A 321 -2.88 11.76 -3.27
C TYR A 321 -4.37 11.92 -3.02
N ASP A 322 -5.02 12.74 -3.84
CA ASP A 322 -6.45 12.97 -3.74
C ASP A 322 -7.24 11.91 -4.55
N LEU A 323 -8.06 11.10 -3.86
CA LEU A 323 -8.89 10.05 -4.48
C LEU A 323 -9.88 10.60 -5.50
N GLY A 324 -10.32 11.85 -5.29
CA GLY A 324 -11.05 12.64 -6.26
C GLY A 324 -10.14 12.88 -7.47
N SER A 325 -9.43 14.02 -7.48
CA SER A 325 -8.64 14.58 -8.60
C SER A 325 -7.67 13.62 -9.26
N LYS A 326 -7.21 12.61 -8.51
CA LYS A 326 -6.04 11.80 -8.80
C LYS A 326 -4.80 12.66 -9.03
N ILE A 327 -4.74 13.85 -8.45
CA ILE A 327 -3.54 14.68 -8.37
C ILE A 327 -2.82 14.29 -7.09
N ILE A 328 -1.49 14.24 -7.16
CA ILE A 328 -0.67 14.26 -5.96
C ILE A 328 -0.29 15.71 -5.70
N THR A 329 -0.58 16.19 -4.50
CA THR A 329 -0.22 17.54 -4.06
C THR A 329 0.85 17.44 -3.00
N TYR A 330 1.89 18.24 -3.17
CA TYR A 330 2.99 18.36 -2.24
C TYR A 330 2.98 19.71 -1.54
N GLY A 331 3.42 19.69 -0.30
CA GLY A 331 3.57 20.85 0.56
C GLY A 331 4.93 21.53 0.44
N SER A 332 4.95 22.83 0.70
CA SER A 332 6.18 23.63 0.78
C SER A 332 6.56 23.99 2.23
N GLY A 333 6.22 23.12 3.18
CA GLY A 333 6.31 23.42 4.61
C GLY A 333 7.56 22.79 5.22
N GLY A 334 8.51 23.60 5.68
CA GLY A 334 9.77 23.04 6.21
C GLY A 334 10.72 22.73 5.06
N VAL A 335 11.02 21.46 4.83
CA VAL A 335 11.59 21.03 3.55
C VAL A 335 10.39 20.88 2.62
N ASP A 336 10.50 21.33 1.36
CA ASP A 336 9.44 21.07 0.40
C ASP A 336 9.32 19.55 0.18
N ASP A 337 8.14 18.97 0.45
CA ASP A 337 7.91 17.52 0.41
C ASP A 337 8.31 16.91 -0.96
N ALA A 338 8.20 17.71 -2.04
CA ALA A 338 8.58 17.35 -3.40
C ALA A 338 10.11 17.35 -3.65
N GLU A 339 10.93 17.62 -2.63
CA GLU A 339 12.38 17.39 -2.62
C GLU A 339 12.76 16.02 -2.05
N ASP A 340 11.86 15.30 -1.39
CA ASP A 340 12.13 13.98 -0.84
C ASP A 340 11.47 12.89 -1.71
N ALA A 341 12.31 12.12 -2.40
CA ALA A 341 11.82 11.12 -3.32
C ALA A 341 11.01 10.00 -2.64
N ASP A 342 11.22 9.77 -1.34
CA ASP A 342 10.40 8.85 -0.57
C ASP A 342 8.96 9.32 -0.46
N ILE A 343 8.75 10.61 -0.18
CA ILE A 343 7.42 11.20 -0.08
C ILE A 343 6.74 11.17 -1.46
N ILE A 344 7.49 11.47 -2.52
CA ILE A 344 7.00 11.37 -3.91
C ILE A 344 6.49 9.96 -4.23
N ILE A 345 7.26 8.93 -3.89
CA ILE A 345 6.87 7.54 -4.15
C ILE A 345 5.78 7.05 -3.19
N HIS A 346 5.76 7.51 -1.94
CA HIS A 346 4.71 7.22 -0.97
C HIS A 346 3.34 7.64 -1.53
N GLU A 347 3.23 8.88 -2.01
CA GLU A 347 1.99 9.39 -2.59
C GLU A 347 1.63 8.71 -3.92
N TYR A 348 2.63 8.36 -4.73
CA TYR A 348 2.40 7.50 -5.88
C TYR A 348 1.88 6.11 -5.47
N GLY A 349 2.30 5.59 -4.31
CA GLY A 349 1.80 4.35 -3.72
C GLY A 349 0.29 4.38 -3.47
N HIS A 350 -0.25 5.50 -3.00
CA HIS A 350 -1.70 5.71 -2.92
C HIS A 350 -2.35 5.71 -4.31
N ALA A 351 -1.74 6.38 -5.29
CA ALA A 351 -2.24 6.40 -6.67
C ALA A 351 -2.30 5.00 -7.30
N LEU A 352 -1.27 4.19 -7.04
CA LEU A 352 -1.17 2.80 -7.45
C LEU A 352 -2.22 1.94 -6.76
N HIS A 353 -2.35 2.05 -5.44
CA HIS A 353 -3.33 1.30 -4.66
C HIS A 353 -4.76 1.58 -5.12
N HIS A 354 -5.10 2.86 -5.34
CA HIS A 354 -6.41 3.25 -5.84
C HIS A 354 -6.69 2.64 -7.22
N ASP A 355 -5.74 2.71 -8.14
CA ASP A 355 -5.93 2.21 -9.50
C ASP A 355 -6.13 0.68 -9.54
N VAL A 356 -5.28 -0.09 -8.85
CA VAL A 356 -5.35 -1.56 -8.91
C VAL A 356 -6.49 -2.13 -8.08
N GLN A 357 -6.79 -1.55 -6.92
CA GLN A 357 -7.88 -2.00 -6.05
C GLN A 357 -9.25 -1.52 -6.57
N GLY A 358 -9.30 -0.34 -7.19
CA GLY A 358 -10.49 0.34 -7.69
C GLY A 358 -11.14 1.30 -6.67
N SER A 359 -10.69 1.27 -5.43
CA SER A 359 -11.12 2.13 -4.30
C SER A 359 -10.10 2.01 -3.17
N ILE A 360 -10.07 2.93 -2.21
CA ILE A 360 -9.28 2.83 -0.97
C ILE A 360 -10.20 3.06 0.22
N GLY A 361 -9.99 2.32 1.30
CA GLY A 361 -10.69 2.55 2.56
C GLY A 361 -10.25 3.86 3.19
N GLY A 362 -11.18 4.60 3.81
CA GLY A 362 -10.87 5.85 4.50
C GLY A 362 -10.07 5.61 5.78
N SER A 363 -10.67 5.82 6.95
CA SER A 363 -9.96 5.64 8.24
C SER A 363 -9.94 4.21 8.79
N ASN A 364 -10.15 3.19 7.94
CA ASN A 364 -10.23 1.78 8.35
C ASN A 364 -8.90 1.03 8.12
N GLU A 365 -8.87 -0.29 8.34
CA GLU A 365 -7.65 -1.09 8.11
C GLU A 365 -7.17 -1.07 6.66
N ASN A 366 -8.07 -0.92 5.66
CA ASN A 366 -7.63 -0.78 4.27
C ASN A 366 -6.95 0.57 4.03
N GLY A 367 -7.41 1.64 4.68
CA GLY A 367 -6.70 2.92 4.73
C GLY A 367 -5.31 2.78 5.35
N ALA A 368 -5.20 2.08 6.49
CA ALA A 368 -3.91 1.78 7.10
C ALA A 368 -3.00 0.93 6.18
N MET A 369 -3.53 -0.07 5.49
CA MET A 369 -2.76 -0.80 4.48
C MET A 369 -2.33 0.11 3.33
N SER A 370 -3.12 1.12 2.97
CA SER A 370 -2.75 2.11 1.96
C SER A 370 -1.51 2.90 2.35
N GLU A 371 -1.47 3.40 3.59
CA GLU A 371 -0.27 4.07 4.15
C GLU A 371 0.93 3.12 4.13
N GLY A 372 0.70 1.86 4.52
CA GLY A 372 1.74 0.84 4.52
C GLY A 372 2.25 0.47 3.13
N TYR A 373 1.42 0.51 2.10
CA TYR A 373 1.86 0.35 0.70
C TYR A 373 2.70 1.54 0.25
N GLY A 374 2.31 2.77 0.59
CA GLY A 374 3.10 3.97 0.30
C GLY A 374 4.50 3.89 0.91
N ASP A 375 4.58 3.66 2.22
CA ASP A 375 5.86 3.51 2.92
C ASP A 375 6.68 2.35 2.35
N TYR A 376 6.06 1.20 2.09
CA TYR A 376 6.77 0.05 1.52
C TYR A 376 7.34 0.33 0.13
N PHE A 377 6.60 1.00 -0.77
CA PHE A 377 7.10 1.26 -2.12
C PHE A 377 8.21 2.31 -2.14
N ALA A 378 8.15 3.32 -1.28
CA ALA A 378 9.24 4.27 -1.08
C ALA A 378 10.52 3.54 -0.61
N ALA A 379 10.42 2.85 0.52
CA ALA A 379 11.48 2.04 1.11
C ALA A 379 12.06 0.99 0.14
N SER A 380 11.20 0.22 -0.53
CA SER A 380 11.63 -0.88 -1.40
C SER A 380 12.28 -0.43 -2.72
N PHE A 381 11.88 0.73 -3.24
CA PHE A 381 12.41 1.26 -4.50
C PHE A 381 13.81 1.84 -4.33
N TYR A 382 14.05 2.59 -3.25
CA TYR A 382 15.39 3.10 -2.91
C TYR A 382 16.21 2.18 -2.03
N ASP A 383 15.60 1.05 -1.64
CA ASP A 383 16.24 -0.04 -0.92
C ASP A 383 16.70 0.32 0.50
N ASP A 384 15.94 1.20 1.14
CA ASP A 384 16.11 1.69 2.51
C ASP A 384 14.94 1.30 3.39
N ALA A 385 15.18 1.13 4.70
CA ALA A 385 14.09 0.90 5.65
C ALA A 385 13.51 2.21 6.22
N LEU A 386 14.25 3.31 6.14
CA LEU A 386 13.81 4.63 6.52
C LEU A 386 12.96 5.25 5.40
N VAL A 387 12.05 6.16 5.77
CA VAL A 387 11.17 6.87 4.84
C VAL A 387 11.14 8.34 5.23
N GLY A 388 11.45 9.22 4.29
CA GLY A 388 11.29 10.67 4.42
C GLY A 388 12.33 11.32 5.33
N GLU A 389 13.60 10.92 5.21
CA GLU A 389 14.69 11.41 6.05
C GLU A 389 15.02 12.87 5.80
N TRP A 390 14.95 13.32 4.54
CA TRP A 390 15.22 14.70 4.19
C TRP A 390 14.08 15.59 4.67
N ASP A 391 12.83 15.21 4.40
CA ASP A 391 11.67 15.95 4.89
C ASP A 391 11.68 16.06 6.44
N ALA A 392 11.96 14.95 7.13
CA ALA A 392 11.96 14.88 8.58
C ALA A 392 12.99 15.75 9.31
N VAL A 393 13.99 16.32 8.63
CA VAL A 393 14.95 17.24 9.27
C VAL A 393 14.27 18.49 9.84
N SER A 394 13.09 18.83 9.34
CA SER A 394 12.34 20.04 9.70
C SER A 394 11.54 19.89 11.00
N TYR A 395 11.13 18.68 11.36
CA TYR A 395 10.23 18.44 12.50
C TYR A 395 10.70 17.37 13.50
N THR A 396 11.76 16.62 13.22
CA THR A 396 12.33 15.65 14.17
C THR A 396 13.53 16.24 14.94
N SER A 397 13.70 15.80 16.20
CA SER A 397 14.68 16.38 17.14
C SER A 397 15.83 15.43 17.51
N GLY A 398 15.89 14.25 16.88
CA GLY A 398 16.90 13.22 17.11
C GLY A 398 18.16 13.39 16.25
N ASN A 399 19.11 12.47 16.42
CA ASN A 399 20.32 12.39 15.60
C ASN A 399 20.12 11.62 14.29
N LEU A 400 19.01 10.91 14.17
CA LEU A 400 18.54 10.27 12.94
C LEU A 400 17.20 10.91 12.62
N HIS A 401 17.04 11.30 11.36
CA HIS A 401 15.84 11.94 10.82
C HIS A 401 15.17 10.94 9.89
N PHE A 402 13.90 10.66 10.13
CA PHE A 402 13.00 9.87 9.30
C PHE A 402 11.57 10.16 9.76
N LEU A 403 10.62 10.12 8.83
CA LEU A 403 9.19 10.22 9.16
C LEU A 403 8.72 8.89 9.75
N ARG A 404 9.02 7.78 9.07
CA ARG A 404 8.67 6.41 9.46
C ARG A 404 9.78 5.45 9.07
N ARG A 405 9.65 4.20 9.52
CA ARG A 405 10.53 3.10 9.11
C ARG A 405 9.75 1.80 8.99
N VAL A 406 10.06 1.03 7.95
CA VAL A 406 9.30 -0.17 7.54
C VAL A 406 9.82 -1.46 8.14
N ASP A 407 10.68 -1.41 9.15
CA ASP A 407 11.32 -2.60 9.74
C ASP A 407 11.18 -2.67 11.28
N LEU A 408 10.34 -1.81 11.87
CA LEU A 408 10.01 -1.86 13.31
C LEU A 408 9.39 -3.19 13.72
N ASP A 409 9.60 -3.61 14.96
CA ASP A 409 9.04 -4.85 15.54
C ASP A 409 7.55 -4.74 15.92
N LEU A 410 6.71 -4.25 15.01
CA LEU A 410 5.27 -4.10 15.24
C LEU A 410 4.48 -5.39 14.95
N HIS A 411 3.48 -5.66 15.77
CA HIS A 411 2.67 -6.88 15.78
C HIS A 411 1.17 -6.60 15.75
N TYR A 412 0.47 -7.22 14.80
CA TYR A 412 -0.98 -7.26 14.73
C TYR A 412 -1.59 -8.25 15.76
N PRO A 413 -2.74 -7.93 16.39
CA PRO A 413 -3.38 -6.61 16.45
C PRO A 413 -2.88 -5.76 17.62
N ASN A 414 -1.90 -6.25 18.41
CA ASN A 414 -1.53 -5.68 19.71
C ASN A 414 -0.99 -4.26 19.63
N ASP A 415 -0.27 -3.93 18.55
CA ASP A 415 0.32 -2.62 18.34
C ASP A 415 -0.59 -1.71 17.51
N LYS A 416 -1.87 -2.06 17.29
CA LYS A 416 -2.81 -1.13 16.66
C LYS A 416 -3.25 -0.05 17.65
N ASN A 417 -3.44 1.17 17.15
CA ASN A 417 -4.04 2.27 17.89
C ASN A 417 -5.20 2.97 17.14
N GLY A 418 -5.53 2.53 15.92
CA GLY A 418 -6.64 3.06 15.12
C GLY A 418 -6.30 4.29 14.28
N GLN A 419 -5.06 4.80 14.34
CA GLN A 419 -4.58 5.84 13.43
C GLN A 419 -3.93 5.16 12.21
N VAL A 420 -4.36 5.53 11.00
CA VAL A 420 -4.01 4.79 9.78
C VAL A 420 -2.51 4.79 9.45
N HIS A 421 -1.77 5.87 9.69
CA HIS A 421 -0.32 5.93 9.48
C HIS A 421 0.44 5.08 10.51
N HIS A 422 -0.05 5.02 11.76
CA HIS A 422 0.54 4.16 12.79
C HIS A 422 0.28 2.69 12.51
N ASP A 423 -0.99 2.33 12.30
CA ASP A 423 -1.40 0.96 11.99
C ASP A 423 -0.78 0.50 10.66
N GLY A 424 -0.60 1.40 9.70
CA GLY A 424 0.04 1.12 8.41
C GLY A 424 1.49 0.66 8.50
N GLN A 425 2.23 1.08 9.52
CA GLN A 425 3.60 0.60 9.76
C GLN A 425 3.65 -0.91 10.07
N ILE A 426 2.58 -1.49 10.66
CA ILE A 426 2.48 -2.95 10.84
C ILE A 426 2.44 -3.64 9.47
N TRP A 427 1.66 -3.09 8.54
CA TRP A 427 1.52 -3.62 7.20
C TRP A 427 2.81 -3.45 6.40
N ALA A 428 3.42 -2.27 6.42
CA ALA A 428 4.71 -2.03 5.78
C ALA A 428 5.80 -2.98 6.30
N ALA A 429 5.85 -3.22 7.61
CA ALA A 429 6.80 -4.15 8.23
C ALA A 429 6.62 -5.61 7.83
N PHE A 430 5.37 -6.03 7.60
CA PHE A 430 5.08 -7.33 7.00
C PHE A 430 5.60 -7.41 5.55
N LEU A 431 5.30 -6.41 4.72
CA LEU A 431 5.74 -6.38 3.33
C LEU A 431 7.27 -6.35 3.22
N TRP A 432 7.94 -5.60 4.10
CA TRP A 432 9.39 -5.56 4.18
C TRP A 432 10.00 -6.92 4.53
N ASP A 433 9.49 -7.62 5.56
CA ASP A 433 9.96 -8.97 5.90
C ASP A 433 9.75 -9.96 4.75
N MET A 434 8.60 -9.87 4.07
CA MET A 434 8.35 -10.67 2.88
C MET A 434 9.39 -10.36 1.79
N ARG A 435 9.67 -9.08 1.51
CA ARG A 435 10.72 -8.66 0.56
C ARG A 435 12.08 -9.24 0.91
N MET A 436 12.44 -9.29 2.20
CA MET A 436 13.70 -9.92 2.63
C MET A 436 13.76 -11.41 2.29
N GLY A 437 12.64 -12.12 2.41
CA GLY A 437 12.56 -13.55 2.08
C GLY A 437 12.55 -13.86 0.58
N LEU A 438 11.90 -13.01 -0.22
CA LEU A 438 11.60 -13.28 -1.63
C LEU A 438 12.52 -12.56 -2.61
N GLY A 439 13.13 -11.45 -2.18
CA GLY A 439 13.74 -10.45 -3.06
C GLY A 439 12.73 -9.45 -3.64
N GLY A 440 13.19 -8.24 -3.95
CA GLY A 440 12.35 -7.09 -4.39
C GLY A 440 11.40 -7.42 -5.53
N SER A 441 11.90 -7.87 -6.67
CA SER A 441 11.07 -8.07 -7.87
C SER A 441 9.95 -9.11 -7.69
N ILE A 442 10.19 -10.18 -6.91
CA ILE A 442 9.17 -11.20 -6.65
C ILE A 442 8.15 -10.67 -5.65
N ALA A 443 8.61 -10.04 -4.57
CA ALA A 443 7.73 -9.45 -3.57
C ALA A 443 6.81 -8.40 -4.20
N ASP A 444 7.35 -7.43 -4.94
CA ASP A 444 6.58 -6.35 -5.54
C ASP A 444 5.54 -6.86 -6.54
N ASN A 445 5.90 -7.88 -7.33
CA ASN A 445 4.96 -8.51 -8.27
C ASN A 445 3.79 -9.19 -7.54
N ILE A 446 4.05 -9.87 -6.42
CA ILE A 446 3.00 -10.48 -5.58
C ILE A 446 2.16 -9.40 -4.90
N ILE A 447 2.78 -8.35 -4.36
CA ILE A 447 2.12 -7.27 -3.64
C ILE A 447 1.12 -6.56 -4.55
N VAL A 448 1.57 -6.10 -5.73
CA VAL A 448 0.71 -5.36 -6.66
C VAL A 448 -0.44 -6.24 -7.17
N GLU A 449 -0.19 -7.52 -7.44
CA GLU A 449 -1.25 -8.46 -7.85
C GLU A 449 -2.26 -8.67 -6.70
N ALA A 450 -1.79 -8.85 -5.46
CA ALA A 450 -2.63 -9.04 -4.28
C ALA A 450 -3.43 -7.78 -3.90
N MET A 451 -2.88 -6.59 -4.09
CA MET A 451 -3.61 -5.32 -3.95
C MET A 451 -4.83 -5.30 -4.87
N GLY A 452 -4.69 -5.82 -6.09
CA GLY A 452 -5.79 -5.92 -7.05
C GLY A 452 -6.93 -6.85 -6.63
N PHE A 453 -6.71 -7.77 -5.68
CA PHE A 453 -7.75 -8.69 -5.18
C PHE A 453 -8.59 -8.10 -4.04
N GLN A 454 -8.05 -7.10 -3.34
CA GLN A 454 -8.66 -6.48 -2.16
C GLN A 454 -9.79 -5.51 -2.52
N SER A 455 -10.51 -5.02 -1.51
CA SER A 455 -11.52 -3.94 -1.59
C SER A 455 -11.23 -2.88 -0.53
N SER A 456 -11.93 -1.74 -0.58
CA SER A 456 -11.83 -0.65 0.41
C SER A 456 -12.16 -1.04 1.85
N SER A 457 -12.48 -2.31 2.08
CA SER A 457 -13.01 -2.87 3.31
C SER A 457 -12.17 -4.07 3.81
N SER A 458 -11.13 -4.45 3.06
CA SER A 458 -10.17 -5.48 3.43
C SER A 458 -9.45 -5.15 4.73
N LYS A 459 -9.22 -6.19 5.55
CA LYS A 459 -8.41 -6.15 6.77
C LYS A 459 -7.00 -6.67 6.49
N MET A 460 -6.02 -6.39 7.34
CA MET A 460 -4.65 -6.92 7.19
C MET A 460 -4.62 -8.45 7.09
N THR A 461 -5.50 -9.13 7.82
CA THR A 461 -5.63 -10.59 7.76
C THR A 461 -6.13 -11.10 6.41
N HIS A 462 -7.03 -10.35 5.74
CA HIS A 462 -7.50 -10.65 4.38
C HIS A 462 -6.43 -10.31 3.34
N GLY A 463 -5.74 -9.18 3.51
CA GLY A 463 -4.57 -8.83 2.69
C GLY A 463 -3.54 -9.95 2.70
N GLY A 464 -3.25 -10.53 3.88
CA GLY A 464 -2.37 -11.69 4.00
C GLY A 464 -2.85 -12.94 3.25
N ASP A 465 -4.16 -13.20 3.19
CA ASP A 465 -4.71 -14.30 2.37
C ASP A 465 -4.54 -14.02 0.86
N PHE A 466 -4.79 -12.78 0.44
CA PHE A 466 -4.62 -12.39 -0.96
C PHE A 466 -3.18 -12.42 -1.43
N ILE A 467 -2.22 -12.07 -0.55
CA ILE A 467 -0.79 -12.22 -0.83
C ILE A 467 -0.43 -13.71 -1.06
N LEU A 468 -0.92 -14.61 -0.19
CA LEU A 468 -0.70 -16.04 -0.35
C LEU A 468 -1.36 -16.59 -1.63
N GLN A 469 -2.54 -16.08 -2.00
CA GLN A 469 -3.21 -16.45 -3.24
C GLN A 469 -2.45 -15.95 -4.48
N ALA A 470 -2.03 -14.68 -4.48
CA ALA A 470 -1.25 -14.10 -5.57
C ALA A 470 0.05 -14.86 -5.79
N GLU A 471 0.73 -15.23 -4.70
CA GLU A 471 1.91 -16.10 -4.77
C GLU A 471 1.59 -17.44 -5.44
N THR A 472 0.49 -18.09 -5.05
CA THR A 472 0.14 -19.41 -5.59
C THR A 472 -0.19 -19.33 -7.08
N LEU A 473 -0.86 -18.28 -7.51
CA LEU A 473 -1.22 -18.07 -8.92
C LEU A 473 0.00 -17.71 -9.78
N LEU A 474 0.89 -16.84 -9.27
CA LEU A 474 2.07 -16.37 -10.02
C LEU A 474 3.22 -17.39 -10.00
N TYR A 475 3.42 -18.06 -8.87
CA TYR A 475 4.61 -18.85 -8.59
C TYR A 475 4.34 -20.27 -8.09
N GLY A 476 3.07 -20.70 -8.02
CA GLY A 476 2.71 -22.09 -7.75
C GLY A 476 2.96 -22.57 -6.32
N GLY A 477 3.05 -21.69 -5.33
CA GLY A 477 3.30 -22.08 -3.94
C GLY A 477 4.78 -22.12 -3.54
N ASN A 478 5.71 -21.77 -4.45
CA ASN A 478 7.14 -21.88 -4.21
C ASN A 478 7.65 -20.89 -3.13
N TRP A 479 7.05 -19.71 -3.00
CA TRP A 479 7.45 -18.67 -2.05
C TRP A 479 6.59 -18.62 -0.79
N ARG A 480 5.48 -19.36 -0.76
CA ARG A 480 4.54 -19.42 0.37
C ARG A 480 5.20 -19.58 1.74
N PRO A 481 6.20 -20.47 1.94
CA PRO A 481 6.81 -20.64 3.26
C PRO A 481 7.44 -19.37 3.84
N TYR A 482 7.99 -18.50 2.99
CA TYR A 482 8.58 -17.22 3.39
C TYR A 482 7.51 -16.19 3.76
N ILE A 483 6.42 -16.15 2.99
CA ILE A 483 5.27 -15.28 3.25
C ILE A 483 4.59 -15.70 4.56
N GLU A 484 4.38 -16.99 4.77
CA GLU A 484 3.81 -17.56 6.00
C GLU A 484 4.67 -17.24 7.22
N TRP A 485 6.01 -17.25 7.07
CA TRP A 485 6.91 -16.77 8.11
C TRP A 485 6.70 -15.28 8.43
N ALA A 486 6.68 -14.40 7.40
CA ALA A 486 6.50 -12.97 7.61
C ALA A 486 5.13 -12.63 8.24
N LEU A 487 4.05 -13.25 7.76
CA LEU A 487 2.71 -13.13 8.33
C LEU A 487 2.67 -13.55 9.80
N HIS A 488 3.40 -14.61 10.14
CA HIS A 488 3.48 -15.11 11.50
C HIS A 488 4.32 -14.22 12.41
N LYS A 489 5.46 -13.76 11.92
CA LYS A 489 6.33 -12.83 12.63
C LYS A 489 5.57 -11.56 13.02
N ARG A 490 4.70 -11.05 12.13
CA ARG A 490 3.92 -9.83 12.38
C ARG A 490 2.57 -10.06 13.07
N GLY A 491 2.26 -11.28 13.49
CA GLY A 491 0.98 -11.60 14.15
C GLY A 491 -0.26 -11.50 13.25
N ILE A 492 -0.09 -11.28 11.94
CA ILE A 492 -1.20 -11.18 10.97
C ILE A 492 -1.86 -12.55 10.79
N LYS A 493 -1.09 -13.64 10.80
CA LYS A 493 -1.62 -15.01 10.82
C LYS A 493 -0.84 -15.88 11.79
N THR A 494 -1.53 -16.83 12.42
CA THR A 494 -0.88 -17.83 13.26
C THR A 494 -0.51 -19.07 12.45
N LEU A 495 0.72 -19.55 12.61
CA LEU A 495 1.12 -20.87 12.15
C LEU A 495 0.50 -21.97 13.02
N SER A 496 0.43 -23.18 12.48
CA SER A 496 -0.05 -24.36 13.22
C SER A 496 0.94 -24.73 14.32
N SER A 497 0.44 -25.21 15.46
CA SER A 497 1.31 -25.64 16.58
C SER A 497 2.23 -26.82 16.25
N ALA A 498 1.97 -27.53 15.15
CA ALA A 498 2.80 -28.61 14.65
C ALA A 498 3.99 -28.12 13.80
N GLU A 499 4.01 -26.85 13.40
CA GLU A 499 5.06 -26.29 12.56
C GLU A 499 6.34 -26.00 13.35
N VAL A 500 7.46 -26.09 12.66
CA VAL A 500 8.77 -25.68 13.15
C VAL A 500 9.02 -24.27 12.64
N VAL A 501 9.49 -23.37 13.51
CA VAL A 501 9.57 -21.94 13.21
C VAL A 501 10.93 -21.40 13.59
N LEU A 502 11.51 -20.60 12.69
CA LEU A 502 12.66 -19.75 12.98
C LEU A 502 12.21 -18.30 13.14
N MET A 503 12.61 -17.68 14.24
CA MET A 503 12.29 -16.29 14.55
C MET A 503 13.57 -15.51 14.86
N PRO A 504 14.03 -14.66 13.92
CA PRO A 504 15.09 -13.73 14.22
C PRO A 504 14.58 -12.59 15.12
N SER A 505 15.39 -12.16 16.07
CA SER A 505 15.12 -11.01 16.94
C SER A 505 15.03 -9.69 16.17
N ASP A 506 15.65 -9.64 15.00
CA ASP A 506 15.63 -8.51 14.06
C ASP A 506 15.90 -9.08 12.66
N SER A 507 15.04 -8.77 11.68
CA SER A 507 15.21 -9.19 10.28
C SER A 507 15.99 -8.19 9.44
N SER A 508 16.10 -6.94 9.91
CA SER A 508 16.78 -5.84 9.24
C SER A 508 17.87 -5.24 10.15
N PRO A 509 18.77 -6.06 10.72
CA PRO A 509 19.73 -5.55 11.68
C PRO A 509 20.65 -4.52 11.05
N THR A 510 20.90 -3.46 11.81
CA THR A 510 22.09 -2.64 11.65
C THR A 510 23.34 -3.49 11.36
N PRO A 511 24.19 -3.08 10.40
CA PRO A 511 25.45 -3.76 10.14
C PRO A 511 26.31 -3.94 11.40
N GLY A 512 26.77 -5.18 11.62
CA GLY A 512 27.57 -5.55 12.79
C GLY A 512 26.78 -5.84 14.07
N GLN A 513 25.45 -5.63 14.09
CA GLN A 513 24.63 -6.08 15.22
C GLN A 513 24.45 -7.61 15.22
N ALA A 514 24.39 -8.16 16.43
CA ALA A 514 24.16 -9.58 16.63
C ALA A 514 22.65 -9.86 16.67
N VAL A 515 22.19 -10.75 15.81
CA VAL A 515 20.80 -11.23 15.77
C VAL A 515 20.70 -12.58 16.45
N THR A 516 19.75 -12.73 17.36
CA THR A 516 19.42 -14.03 17.95
C THR A 516 18.32 -14.68 17.12
N ILE A 517 18.57 -15.86 16.61
CA ILE A 517 17.57 -16.68 15.92
C ILE A 517 17.07 -17.75 16.89
N THR A 518 15.77 -17.74 17.15
CA THR A 518 15.09 -18.72 17.99
C THR A 518 14.41 -19.77 17.12
N LEU A 519 14.70 -21.04 17.41
CA LEU A 519 14.03 -22.20 16.82
C LEU A 519 12.97 -22.71 17.81
N SER A 520 11.72 -22.80 17.33
CA SER A 520 10.58 -23.34 18.07
C SER A 520 10.03 -24.56 17.35
N ALA A 521 10.02 -25.70 18.05
CA ALA A 521 9.62 -27.02 17.55
C ALA A 521 8.96 -27.82 18.69
N ASN A 522 7.86 -27.29 19.23
CA ASN A 522 7.29 -27.70 20.52
C ASN A 522 6.99 -29.21 20.65
N SER A 523 6.69 -29.89 19.55
CA SER A 523 6.43 -31.34 19.53
C SER A 523 7.70 -32.22 19.52
N TYR A 524 8.89 -31.61 19.51
CA TYR A 524 10.16 -32.30 19.24
C TYR A 524 11.21 -32.10 20.34
N GLY A 525 10.78 -31.89 21.59
CA GLY A 525 11.68 -31.77 22.73
C GLY A 525 12.73 -32.89 22.80
N GLY A 526 14.00 -32.54 22.98
CA GLY A 526 15.12 -33.48 23.04
C GLY A 526 15.58 -34.05 21.69
N LYS A 527 15.00 -33.65 20.56
CA LYS A 527 15.48 -34.03 19.22
C LYS A 527 16.66 -33.17 18.78
N SER A 528 17.52 -33.74 17.94
CA SER A 528 18.61 -32.98 17.32
C SER A 528 18.06 -32.05 16.22
N TYR A 529 18.76 -30.97 15.92
CA TYR A 529 18.46 -30.09 14.80
C TYR A 529 19.73 -29.66 14.07
N ALA A 530 19.57 -29.26 12.81
CA ALA A 530 20.61 -28.63 12.01
C ALA A 530 20.01 -27.48 11.18
N THR A 531 20.71 -26.35 11.13
CA THR A 531 20.32 -25.16 10.37
C THR A 531 21.24 -24.96 9.18
N LEU A 532 20.63 -24.63 8.04
CA LEU A 532 21.29 -24.28 6.79
C LEU A 532 21.16 -22.78 6.53
N VAL A 533 22.11 -22.23 5.77
CA VAL A 533 22.22 -20.81 5.45
C VAL A 533 22.41 -20.65 3.94
N SER A 534 21.71 -19.70 3.31
CA SER A 534 21.81 -19.38 1.88
C SER A 534 21.84 -17.86 1.66
N LEU A 535 22.51 -17.40 0.60
CA LEU A 535 22.50 -16.00 0.14
C LEU A 535 21.51 -15.76 -1.01
N ILE A 536 20.86 -16.80 -1.52
CA ILE A 536 19.94 -16.67 -2.65
C ILE A 536 18.62 -17.34 -2.25
N PRO A 537 17.50 -16.60 -2.24
CA PRO A 537 16.17 -17.19 -2.16
C PRO A 537 15.87 -18.06 -3.39
N GLY A 538 15.25 -19.23 -3.22
CA GLY A 538 14.67 -19.99 -4.35
C GLY A 538 15.03 -21.48 -4.45
N ARG A 539 14.22 -22.20 -5.25
CA ARG A 539 14.11 -23.67 -5.27
C ARG A 539 15.28 -24.41 -5.94
N ARG A 540 15.88 -25.38 -5.24
CA ARG A 540 16.67 -26.47 -5.87
C ARG A 540 16.42 -27.85 -5.24
N HIS A 541 16.33 -28.85 -6.11
CA HIS A 541 16.09 -30.25 -5.75
C HIS A 541 17.42 -30.95 -5.39
N LEU A 542 17.56 -31.46 -4.16
CA LEU A 542 18.79 -32.14 -3.73
C LEU A 542 18.82 -33.66 -4.00
N GLY A 543 17.70 -34.28 -4.43
CA GLY A 543 17.63 -35.68 -4.88
C GLY A 543 17.85 -36.77 -3.81
N GLY A 544 17.12 -37.89 -3.93
CA GLY A 544 17.25 -39.10 -3.09
C GLY A 544 15.98 -39.51 -2.32
N SER A 545 16.09 -40.47 -1.41
CA SER A 545 14.98 -41.11 -0.66
C SER A 545 14.17 -40.20 0.28
N TRP A 546 14.40 -38.89 0.25
CA TRP A 546 14.01 -37.99 1.33
C TRP A 546 12.98 -36.92 0.93
N ASN A 547 12.69 -36.66 -0.36
CA ASN A 547 11.67 -35.68 -0.78
C ASN A 547 11.68 -34.38 0.06
N VAL A 548 12.87 -33.87 0.39
CA VAL A 548 13.03 -32.61 1.09
C VAL A 548 13.54 -31.58 0.09
N ASP A 549 12.73 -30.57 -0.16
CA ASP A 549 13.13 -29.36 -0.87
C ASP A 549 13.96 -28.49 0.11
N ILE A 550 15.19 -28.13 -0.27
CA ILE A 550 16.03 -27.16 0.46
C ILE A 550 16.55 -26.15 -0.56
N ASP A 551 16.31 -24.87 -0.29
CA ASP A 551 16.78 -23.75 -1.11
C ASP A 551 18.29 -23.55 -0.93
N LEU A 552 19.09 -24.10 -1.85
CA LEU A 552 20.54 -23.88 -1.89
C LEU A 552 21.02 -23.63 -3.33
N GLY A 553 21.40 -22.37 -3.60
CA GLY A 553 22.22 -21.98 -4.76
C GLY A 553 23.71 -22.19 -4.47
N LEU A 554 24.47 -22.55 -5.50
CA LEU A 554 25.87 -23.03 -5.47
C LEU A 554 26.85 -22.07 -4.77
N ASP A 555 27.08 -22.29 -3.48
CA ASP A 555 28.38 -22.14 -2.80
C ASP A 555 28.43 -23.00 -1.52
N LEU A 556 28.14 -24.30 -1.65
CA LEU A 556 28.53 -25.30 -0.65
C LEU A 556 30.06 -25.42 -0.49
N LEU A 557 30.85 -24.58 -1.17
CA LEU A 557 32.28 -24.54 -0.97
C LEU A 557 32.69 -23.99 0.39
N ARG A 558 31.83 -23.27 1.14
CA ARG A 558 32.10 -22.92 2.55
C ARG A 558 30.82 -22.68 3.37
N ILE A 559 30.12 -23.73 3.79
CA ILE A 559 29.60 -23.74 5.16
C ILE A 559 30.74 -24.29 6.00
N PRO A 560 31.61 -23.46 6.60
CA PRO A 560 32.38 -23.99 7.70
C PRO A 560 31.34 -24.35 8.77
N ALA A 561 31.43 -25.57 9.31
CA ALA A 561 30.67 -26.01 10.48
C ALA A 561 31.02 -25.20 11.75
N THR A 562 31.20 -23.88 11.63
CA THR A 562 31.89 -23.01 12.57
C THR A 562 31.04 -21.86 13.10
N ILE A 563 29.79 -21.64 12.63
CA ILE A 563 28.88 -20.75 13.37
C ILE A 563 28.35 -21.56 14.57
N PRO A 564 28.75 -21.23 15.81
CA PRO A 564 28.37 -22.01 16.97
C PRO A 564 26.85 -21.99 17.16
N GLY A 565 26.26 -23.15 17.45
CA GLY A 565 24.83 -23.28 17.77
C GLY A 565 23.90 -23.57 16.58
N MET A 566 24.38 -23.62 15.33
CA MET A 566 23.52 -24.02 14.20
C MET A 566 23.22 -25.52 14.14
N ILE A 567 23.92 -26.33 14.93
CA ILE A 567 23.65 -27.75 15.12
C ILE A 567 23.57 -27.99 16.62
N GLY A 568 22.52 -28.68 17.07
CA GLY A 568 22.34 -28.93 18.49
C GLY A 568 21.19 -29.87 18.81
N THR A 569 20.75 -29.83 20.06
CA THR A 569 19.60 -30.58 20.56
C THR A 569 18.60 -29.59 21.14
N LEU A 570 17.33 -29.73 20.76
CA LEU A 570 16.23 -28.95 21.32
C LEU A 570 16.09 -29.24 22.82
N ASN A 571 15.79 -28.21 23.60
CA ASN A 571 15.49 -28.38 25.02
C ASN A 571 14.19 -29.21 25.23
N SER A 572 13.79 -29.44 26.48
CA SER A 572 12.60 -30.23 26.81
C SER A 572 11.29 -29.64 26.28
N SER A 573 11.23 -28.31 26.05
CA SER A 573 10.09 -27.63 25.45
C SER A 573 10.17 -27.56 23.91
N GLY A 574 11.17 -28.17 23.29
CA GLY A 574 11.33 -28.14 21.83
C GLY A 574 11.91 -26.84 21.30
N SER A 575 12.74 -26.13 22.07
CA SER A 575 13.34 -24.84 21.67
C SER A 575 14.87 -24.88 21.67
N ALA A 576 15.47 -24.09 20.80
CA ALA A 576 16.89 -23.77 20.78
C ALA A 576 17.11 -22.35 20.23
N SER A 577 18.31 -21.79 20.42
CA SER A 577 18.66 -20.51 19.83
C SER A 577 20.14 -20.47 19.47
N PHE A 578 20.48 -19.64 18.50
CA PHE A 578 21.85 -19.33 18.13
C PHE A 578 21.95 -17.86 17.68
N THR A 579 23.14 -17.30 17.74
CA THR A 579 23.38 -15.89 17.43
C THR A 579 24.24 -15.78 16.18
N VAL A 580 23.87 -14.86 15.30
CA VAL A 580 24.59 -14.55 14.06
C VAL A 580 24.88 -13.06 14.00
N THR A 581 26.06 -12.70 13.50
CA THR A 581 26.39 -11.32 13.13
C THR A 581 26.68 -11.35 11.64
N LEU A 582 25.92 -10.58 10.86
CA LEU A 582 26.18 -10.47 9.43
C LEU A 582 27.51 -9.72 9.23
N PRO A 583 28.50 -10.32 8.53
CA PRO A 583 29.75 -9.64 8.27
C PRO A 583 29.52 -8.37 7.46
N PRO A 584 30.28 -7.29 7.72
CA PRO A 584 30.21 -6.07 6.92
C PRO A 584 30.48 -6.26 5.42
N GLN A 585 31.07 -7.37 4.99
CA GLN A 585 31.29 -7.62 3.54
C GLN A 585 30.13 -8.38 2.88
N VAL A 586 29.16 -8.86 3.65
CA VAL A 586 27.89 -9.43 3.14
C VAL A 586 26.86 -8.29 2.90
N GLU A 587 27.32 -7.04 3.01
CA GLU A 587 26.49 -5.84 3.21
C GLU A 587 25.61 -5.42 2.03
N ILE A 588 24.48 -4.85 2.47
CA ILE A 588 23.48 -4.00 1.83
C ILE A 588 22.49 -4.69 0.89
N ALA A 589 22.89 -5.49 -0.10
CA ALA A 589 21.94 -5.86 -1.17
C ALA A 589 21.28 -7.25 -1.07
N VAL A 590 21.87 -8.20 -0.33
CA VAL A 590 21.53 -9.62 -0.47
C VAL A 590 21.02 -10.23 0.84
N PRO A 591 19.77 -10.73 0.90
CA PRO A 591 19.26 -11.37 2.09
C PRO A 591 19.93 -12.71 2.36
N VAL A 592 20.18 -12.98 3.64
CA VAL A 592 20.68 -14.26 4.16
C VAL A 592 19.51 -15.05 4.73
N VAL A 593 19.23 -16.19 4.13
CA VAL A 593 18.12 -17.07 4.49
C VAL A 593 18.60 -18.20 5.38
N PHE A 594 17.82 -18.53 6.41
CA PHE A 594 18.05 -19.63 7.34
C PHE A 594 16.89 -20.61 7.32
N GLN A 595 17.19 -21.91 7.38
CA GLN A 595 16.17 -22.96 7.49
C GLN A 595 16.69 -24.12 8.35
N SER A 596 15.87 -24.61 9.28
CA SER A 596 16.25 -25.69 10.19
C SER A 596 15.49 -26.98 9.91
N ALA A 597 16.19 -28.11 10.03
CA ALA A 597 15.60 -29.43 10.07
C ALA A 597 15.70 -30.02 11.48
N VAL A 598 14.60 -30.59 11.97
CA VAL A 598 14.57 -31.42 13.18
C VAL A 598 14.84 -32.86 12.79
N LEU A 599 15.71 -33.55 13.54
CA LEU A 599 16.29 -34.83 13.15
C LEU A 599 16.03 -35.95 14.17
N SER A 600 15.93 -37.17 13.65
CA SER A 600 16.01 -38.41 14.42
C SER A 600 17.26 -39.18 14.03
N GLY A 601 18.30 -39.11 14.87
CA GLY A 601 19.63 -39.62 14.50
C GLY A 601 20.30 -38.74 13.43
N PRO A 602 21.32 -39.25 12.73
CA PRO A 602 22.19 -38.42 11.90
C PRO A 602 21.61 -38.00 10.54
N THR A 603 20.57 -38.68 10.03
CA THR A 603 20.11 -38.49 8.64
C THR A 603 18.59 -38.44 8.45
N THR A 604 17.79 -38.76 9.47
CA THR A 604 16.32 -38.81 9.30
C THR A 604 15.72 -37.46 9.66
N ILE A 605 15.12 -36.76 8.70
CA ILE A 605 14.39 -35.51 8.91
C ILE A 605 12.99 -35.82 9.43
N LEU A 606 12.62 -35.22 10.57
CA LEU A 606 11.29 -35.32 11.19
C LEU A 606 10.39 -34.16 10.78
N ALA A 607 10.94 -32.95 10.71
CA ALA A 607 10.23 -31.73 10.36
C ALA A 607 11.22 -30.67 9.86
N ILE A 608 10.71 -29.69 9.13
CA ILE A 608 11.50 -28.58 8.56
C ILE A 608 10.82 -27.28 8.95
N SER A 609 11.62 -26.27 9.26
CA SER A 609 11.13 -24.95 9.58
C SER A 609 10.64 -24.21 8.34
N LYS A 610 9.70 -23.27 8.54
CA LYS A 610 9.60 -22.15 7.60
C LYS A 610 10.96 -21.44 7.55
N PRO A 611 11.40 -20.97 6.37
CA PRO A 611 12.63 -20.19 6.27
C PRO A 611 12.42 -18.82 6.95
N CYS A 612 13.48 -18.25 7.49
CA CYS A 612 13.53 -16.84 7.88
C CYS A 612 14.67 -16.13 7.14
N ALA A 613 14.56 -14.82 6.95
CA ALA A 613 15.58 -14.03 6.28
C ALA A 613 16.12 -12.93 7.19
N LEU A 614 17.40 -12.63 7.02
CA LEU A 614 18.08 -11.48 7.58
C LEU A 614 18.71 -10.68 6.46
N ARG A 615 18.68 -9.35 6.56
CA ARG A 615 19.45 -8.50 5.66
C ARG A 615 19.97 -7.30 6.44
N GLY A 616 21.24 -6.95 6.25
CA GLY A 616 21.73 -5.68 6.76
C GLY A 616 21.13 -4.54 5.94
N GLY A 617 20.41 -3.62 6.57
CA GLY A 617 19.94 -2.40 5.90
C GLY A 617 21.11 -1.44 5.63
N PRO A 618 21.01 -0.57 4.60
CA PRO A 618 21.70 0.71 4.67
C PRO A 618 21.15 1.51 5.87
N TYR A 619 21.91 2.50 6.31
CA TYR A 619 21.48 3.43 7.35
C TYR A 619 21.14 4.76 6.74
#